data_AF-A0A8E1ZWA8-F1
#
_entry.id   AF-A0A8E1ZWA8-F1
#
_cell.length_a   1.000
_cell.length_b   1.000
_cell.length_c   1.000
_cell.angle_alpha   90.00
_cell.angle_beta   90.00
_cell.angle_gamma   90.00
#
_symmetry.space_group_name_H-M   'P 1'
#
loop_
_entity.id
_entity.type
_entity.pdbx_description
1 polymer ?
#
loop_
_entity_poly.entity_id
_entity_poly.type
_entity_poly.pdbx_seq_one_letter_code
_entity_poly.pdbx_strand_id
1 'polypeptide(L)'
;MGKRTHYTAEFKAKVAIAALKEQETLSELVHRFGVSAMTISKWKQEFLNGSSKVFEGARSAEKEDSEEEIQKLHATIGRLTVERDFLADACKRAGLKKK
;
A
#
# COMPACT_ATOMS: atom_id res chain seq x y z
N MET A 1 -0.04 -20.41 20.32
CA MET A 1 -0.27 -19.14 19.60
C MET A 1 1.05 -18.73 18.96
N GLY A 2 1.16 -18.78 17.62
CA GLY A 2 2.42 -18.49 16.93
C GLY A 2 2.78 -17.01 17.02
N LYS A 3 3.92 -16.68 17.63
CA LYS A 3 4.45 -15.32 17.70
C LYS A 3 4.78 -14.88 16.27
N ARG A 4 3.99 -13.96 15.71
CA ARG A 4 4.27 -13.35 14.40
C ARG A 4 5.54 -12.51 14.54
N THR A 5 6.64 -12.96 13.97
CA THR A 5 7.87 -12.19 13.88
C THR A 5 7.70 -11.12 12.81
N HIS A 6 7.82 -9.85 13.22
CA HIS A 6 7.80 -8.73 12.31
C HIS A 6 9.23 -8.45 11.85
N TYR A 7 9.46 -8.47 10.53
CA TYR A 7 10.75 -8.14 9.91
C TYR A 7 10.67 -6.76 9.27
N THR A 8 11.71 -5.94 9.46
CA THR A 8 11.82 -4.62 8.82
C THR A 8 11.99 -4.76 7.31
N ALA A 9 11.57 -3.75 6.55
CA ALA A 9 11.70 -3.74 5.09
C ALA A 9 13.17 -3.88 4.66
N GLU A 10 14.08 -3.20 5.36
CA GLU A 10 15.53 -3.30 5.15
C GLU A 10 16.05 -4.73 5.34
N PHE A 11 15.61 -5.42 6.41
CA PHE A 11 16.02 -6.80 6.67
C PHE A 11 15.54 -7.75 5.58
N LYS A 12 14.28 -7.63 5.15
CA LYS A 12 13.73 -8.42 4.04
C LYS A 12 14.51 -8.21 2.75
N ALA A 13 14.82 -6.95 2.42
CA ALA A 13 15.60 -6.61 1.23
C ALA A 13 17.02 -7.21 1.31
N LYS A 14 17.69 -7.11 2.45
CA LYS A 14 19.02 -7.70 2.67
C LYS A 14 19.03 -9.21 2.45
N VAL A 15 18.04 -9.91 3.01
CA VAL A 15 17.89 -11.36 2.85
C VAL A 15 17.55 -11.74 1.40
N ALA A 16 16.65 -11.00 0.75
CA ALA A 16 16.30 -11.22 -0.65
C ALA A 16 17.50 -11.02 -1.59
N ILE A 17 18.30 -9.97 -1.36
CA ILE A 17 19.54 -9.71 -2.13
C ILE A 17 20.56 -10.83 -1.91
N ALA A 18 20.75 -11.31 -0.67
CA ALA A 18 21.63 -12.44 -0.39
C ALA A 18 21.17 -13.72 -1.13
N ALA A 19 19.86 -13.98 -1.14
CA ALA A 19 19.26 -15.11 -1.87
C ALA A 19 19.30 -14.96 -3.40
N LEU A 20 19.41 -13.74 -3.92
CA LEU A 20 19.59 -13.46 -5.35
C LEU A 20 21.04 -13.58 -5.80
N LYS A 21 21.99 -13.29 -4.92
CA LYS A 21 23.42 -13.43 -5.20
C LYS A 21 23.86 -14.89 -5.34
N GLU A 22 23.10 -15.84 -4.78
CA GLU A 22 23.33 -17.29 -4.89
C GLU A 22 24.75 -17.73 -4.46
N GLN A 23 25.41 -16.92 -3.63
CA GLN A 23 26.73 -17.22 -3.06
C GLN A 23 26.66 -18.18 -1.87
N GLU A 24 25.49 -18.27 -1.24
CA GLU A 24 25.19 -19.14 -0.10
C GLU A 24 23.97 -19.99 -0.48
N THR A 25 23.98 -21.25 -0.03
CA THR A 25 22.82 -22.14 -0.17
C THR A 25 21.66 -21.66 0.69
N LEU A 26 20.43 -22.07 0.35
CA LEU A 26 19.26 -21.75 1.16
C LEU A 26 19.41 -22.20 2.62
N SER A 27 20.05 -23.34 2.87
CA SER A 27 20.29 -23.83 4.24
C SER A 27 21.25 -22.93 5.02
N GLU A 28 22.30 -22.41 4.38
CA GLU A 28 23.23 -21.46 5.01
C GLU A 28 22.53 -20.12 5.30
N LEU A 29 21.70 -19.64 4.37
CA LEU A 29 20.90 -18.42 4.57
C LEU A 29 19.90 -18.57 5.72
N VAL A 30 19.27 -19.75 5.85
CA VAL A 30 18.36 -20.06 6.98
C VAL A 30 19.12 -19.97 8.30
N HIS A 31 20.32 -20.56 8.38
CA HIS A 31 21.13 -20.52 9.58
C HIS A 31 21.65 -19.10 9.90
N ARG A 32 22.10 -18.37 8.87
CA ARG A 32 22.69 -17.03 9.00
C ARG A 32 21.68 -15.98 9.44
N PHE A 33 20.47 -16.02 8.89
CA PHE A 33 19.45 -15.00 9.14
C PHE A 33 18.36 -15.47 10.11
N GLY A 34 18.31 -16.76 10.48
CA GLY A 34 17.28 -17.32 11.35
C GLY A 34 15.88 -17.32 10.71
N VAL A 35 15.81 -17.30 9.37
CA VAL A 35 14.56 -17.18 8.60
C VAL A 35 14.30 -18.49 7.87
N SER A 36 13.06 -18.98 7.86
CA SER A 36 12.72 -20.22 7.15
C SER A 36 12.94 -20.11 5.63
N ALA A 37 13.34 -21.21 4.98
CA ALA A 37 13.63 -21.23 3.54
C ALA A 37 12.44 -20.76 2.69
N MET A 38 11.21 -21.13 3.09
CA MET A 38 9.98 -20.67 2.44
C MET A 38 9.82 -19.14 2.50
N THR A 39 10.16 -18.54 3.63
CA THR A 39 10.11 -17.08 3.80
C THR A 39 11.19 -16.37 2.97
N ILE A 40 12.39 -16.93 2.89
CA ILE A 40 13.48 -16.40 2.05
C ILE A 40 13.07 -16.43 0.57
N SER A 41 12.54 -17.56 0.09
CA SER A 41 12.03 -17.68 -1.29
C SER A 41 10.90 -16.70 -1.59
N LYS A 42 9.98 -16.50 -0.63
CA LYS A 42 8.92 -15.51 -0.75
C LYS A 42 9.49 -14.10 -0.90
N TRP A 43 10.45 -13.69 -0.07
CA TRP A 43 11.05 -12.36 -0.18
C TRP A 43 11.89 -12.19 -1.44
N LYS A 44 12.56 -13.25 -1.93
CA LYS A 44 13.23 -13.23 -3.24
C LYS A 44 12.24 -12.88 -4.36
N GLN A 45 11.07 -13.52 -4.37
CA GLN A 45 10.01 -13.24 -5.36
C GLN A 45 9.39 -11.86 -5.19
N GLU A 46 9.05 -11.46 -3.97
CA GLU A 46 8.52 -10.12 -3.67
C GLU A 46 9.50 -9.02 -4.11
N PHE A 47 10.80 -9.21 -3.87
CA PHE A 47 11.84 -8.27 -4.29
C PHE A 47 11.95 -8.19 -5.82
N LEU A 48 11.96 -9.33 -6.53
CA LEU A 48 11.98 -9.35 -7.99
C LEU A 48 10.77 -8.62 -8.59
N ASN A 49 9.57 -8.92 -8.10
CA ASN A 49 8.33 -8.29 -8.58
C ASN A 49 8.26 -6.79 -8.25
N GLY A 50 8.83 -6.38 -7.12
CA GLY A 50 8.90 -4.97 -6.72
C GLY A 50 10.06 -4.20 -7.36
N SER A 51 11.08 -4.89 -7.87
CA SER A 51 12.31 -4.25 -8.36
C SER A 51 12.09 -3.40 -9.61
N SER A 52 11.20 -3.81 -10.52
CA SER A 52 10.86 -3.01 -11.72
C SER A 52 10.26 -1.66 -11.35
N LYS A 53 9.39 -1.63 -10.32
CA LYS A 53 8.72 -0.42 -9.83
C LYS A 53 9.69 0.64 -9.32
N VAL A 54 10.87 0.23 -8.83
CA VAL A 54 11.92 1.16 -8.38
C VAL A 54 12.49 1.96 -9.57
N PHE A 55 12.55 1.34 -10.76
CA PHE A 55 13.05 1.97 -11.98
C PHE A 55 11.96 2.68 -12.79
N GLU A 56 10.69 2.34 -12.59
CA GLU A 56 9.53 3.06 -13.16
C GLU A 56 9.35 4.47 -12.59
N GLY A 57 10.10 4.82 -11.53
CA GLY A 57 10.06 6.11 -10.86
C GLY A 57 8.85 6.24 -9.94
N ALA A 58 9.04 6.88 -8.78
CA ALA A 58 8.00 7.11 -7.76
C ALA A 58 6.77 7.92 -8.24
N ARG A 59 6.73 8.30 -9.53
CA ARG A 59 5.69 9.12 -10.12
C ARG A 59 4.59 8.32 -10.82
N SER A 60 4.79 7.03 -11.06
CA SER A 60 3.96 6.27 -11.99
C SER A 60 2.88 5.47 -11.26
N ALA A 61 3.25 4.67 -10.26
CA ALA A 61 2.31 3.77 -9.59
C ALA A 61 1.47 4.43 -8.47
N GLU A 62 2.03 5.37 -7.71
CA GLU A 62 1.29 6.06 -6.63
C GLU A 62 0.40 7.19 -7.13
N LYS A 63 0.72 7.78 -8.30
CA LYS A 63 -0.12 8.84 -8.86
C LYS A 63 -1.41 8.32 -9.47
N GLU A 64 -1.38 7.22 -10.21
CA GLU A 64 -2.59 6.69 -10.86
C GLU A 64 -3.66 6.30 -9.83
N ASP A 65 -3.30 5.54 -8.79
CA ASP A 65 -4.24 5.12 -7.75
C ASP A 65 -4.75 6.32 -6.93
N SER A 66 -3.87 7.28 -6.64
CA SER A 66 -4.24 8.51 -5.94
C SER A 66 -5.16 9.40 -6.78
N GLU A 67 -4.95 9.50 -8.09
CA GLU A 67 -5.69 10.41 -8.95
C GLU A 67 -7.13 9.93 -9.17
N GLU A 68 -7.34 8.61 -9.33
CA GLU A 68 -8.69 8.03 -9.35
C GLU A 68 -9.44 8.22 -8.03
N GLU A 69 -8.76 8.00 -6.89
CA GLU A 69 -9.35 8.18 -5.57
C GLU A 69 -9.70 9.65 -5.32
N ILE A 70 -8.81 10.58 -5.68
CA ILE A 70 -9.05 12.03 -5.61
C ILE A 70 -10.25 12.42 -6.46
N GLN A 71 -10.39 11.89 -7.68
CA GLN A 71 -11.56 12.15 -8.53
C GLN A 71 -12.86 11.65 -7.89
N LYS A 72 -12.88 10.44 -7.33
CA LYS A 72 -14.05 9.88 -6.62
C LYS A 72 -14.43 10.72 -5.40
N LEU A 73 -13.43 11.19 -4.65
CA LEU A 73 -13.63 12.07 -3.49
C LEU A 73 -14.21 13.43 -3.92
N HIS A 74 -13.66 14.06 -4.95
CA HIS A 74 -14.19 15.32 -5.50
C HIS A 74 -15.64 15.18 -6.00
N ALA A 75 -15.95 14.09 -6.71
CA ALA A 75 -17.33 13.82 -7.16
C ALA A 75 -18.29 13.66 -5.96
N THR A 76 -17.85 12.97 -4.91
CA THR A 76 -18.65 12.79 -3.68
C THR A 76 -18.87 14.11 -2.95
N ILE A 77 -17.83 14.95 -2.82
CA ILE A 77 -17.94 16.30 -2.24
C ILE A 77 -18.93 17.15 -3.04
N GLY A 78 -18.84 17.13 -4.37
CA GLY A 78 -19.76 17.85 -5.25
C GLY A 78 -21.22 17.42 -5.03
N ARG A 79 -21.49 16.11 -5.06
CA ARG A 79 -22.83 15.56 -4.79
C ARG A 79 -23.36 15.98 -3.41
N LEU A 80 -22.56 15.80 -2.36
CA LEU A 80 -22.95 16.17 -1.00
C LEU A 80 -23.21 17.68 -0.86
N THR A 81 -22.44 18.51 -1.57
CA THR A 81 -22.64 19.96 -1.59
C THR A 81 -24.00 20.31 -2.21
N VAL A 82 -24.32 19.71 -3.37
CA VAL A 82 -25.61 19.92 -4.04
C VAL A 82 -26.77 19.42 -3.18
N GLU A 83 -26.67 18.22 -2.60
CA GLU A 83 -27.70 17.67 -1.71
C GLU A 83 -27.91 18.55 -0.48
N ARG A 84 -26.82 19.00 0.16
CA ARG A 84 -26.87 19.93 1.30
C ARG A 84 -27.56 21.23 0.92
N ASP A 85 -27.21 21.82 -0.22
CA ASP A 85 -27.75 23.11 -0.65
C ASP A 85 -29.23 23.00 -1.02
N PHE A 86 -29.59 21.92 -1.72
CA PHE A 86 -30.99 21.60 -2.00
C PHE A 86 -31.81 21.47 -0.71
N LEU A 87 -31.30 20.71 0.27
CA LEU A 87 -31.98 20.53 1.56
C LEU A 87 -32.04 21.84 2.35
N ALA A 88 -30.96 22.63 2.35
CA ALA A 88 -30.93 23.92 3.02
C ALA A 88 -31.98 24.88 2.43
N ASP A 89 -32.11 24.94 1.12
CA ASP A 89 -33.10 25.78 0.44
C ASP A 89 -34.52 25.26 0.58
N ALA A 90 -34.72 23.94 0.62
CA ALA A 90 -36.00 23.34 0.97
C ALA A 90 -36.43 23.71 2.41
N CYS A 91 -35.52 23.59 3.38
CA CYS A 91 -35.78 23.98 4.78
C CYS A 91 -36.10 25.48 4.92
N LYS A 92 -35.36 26.36 4.22
CA LYS A 92 -35.66 27.80 4.19
C LYS A 92 -37.06 28.07 3.65
N ARG A 93 -37.43 27.45 2.53
CA ARG A 93 -38.78 27.58 1.93
C ARG A 93 -39.88 27.08 2.86
N ALA A 94 -39.59 26.04 3.64
CA ALA A 94 -40.50 25.49 4.64
C ALA A 94 -40.55 26.29 5.97
N GLY A 95 -39.80 27.39 6.10
CA GLY A 95 -39.76 28.21 7.31
C GLY A 95 -39.05 27.55 8.50
N LEU A 96 -38.34 26.44 8.27
CA LEU A 96 -37.60 25.71 9.29
C LEU A 96 -36.25 26.41 9.52
N LYS A 97 -36.11 27.10 10.66
CA LYS A 97 -34.83 27.69 11.06
C LYS A 97 -33.88 26.57 11.53
N LYS A 98 -32.65 26.57 11.01
CA LYS A 98 -31.54 25.82 11.63
C LYS A 98 -31.42 26.28 13.09
N LYS A 99 -31.44 25.32 14.01
CA LYS A 99 -31.15 25.53 15.41
C LYS A 99 -29.65 25.75 15.60
#